data_AF-A0A423KIY0-F1
#
_entry.id   AF-A0A423KIY0-F1
#
_cell.length_a   1.000
_cell.length_b   1.000
_cell.length_c   1.000
_cell.angle_alpha   90.00
_cell.angle_beta   90.00
_cell.angle_gamma   90.00
#
_symmetry.space_group_name_H-M   'P 1'
#
loop_
_entity.id
_entity.type
_entity.pdbx_description
1 polymer ?
#
loop_
_entity_poly.entity_id
_entity_poly.type
_entity_poly.pdbx_seq_one_letter_code
_entity_poly.pdbx_strand_id
1 'polypeptide(L)' 'MIEALRNGSVSTIEAAKDLDIVQPPSTIRRLRKKGFEIRTYWTLRSTEPGRSPHRVANYILMREAY' A
#
# COMPACT_ATOMS: atom_id res chain seq x y z
N MET A 1 4.16 -5.12 -6.35
CA MET A 1 3.64 -3.79 -5.93
C MET A 1 3.00 -3.02 -7.08
N ILE A 2 3.76 -2.55 -8.08
CA ILE A 2 3.17 -1.68 -9.12
C ILE A 2 2.11 -2.39 -9.96
N GLU A 3 2.33 -3.65 -10.32
CA GLU A 3 1.33 -4.46 -11.03
C GLU A 3 0.04 -4.61 -10.21
N ALA A 4 0.16 -4.88 -8.91
CA ALA A 4 -1.00 -4.92 -8.02
C ALA A 4 -1.72 -3.56 -7.94
N LEU A 5 -0.96 -2.45 -7.90
CA LEU A 5 -1.51 -1.10 -7.88
C LEU A 5 -2.22 -0.68 -9.19
N ARG A 6 -1.85 -1.30 -10.32
CA ARG A 6 -2.56 -1.13 -11.60
C ARG A 6 -3.91 -1.83 -11.60
N ASN A 7 -4.04 -2.88 -10.80
CA ASN A 7 -5.28 -3.65 -10.67
C ASN A 7 -6.21 -3.12 -9.57
N GLY A 8 -5.73 -2.23 -8.69
CA GLY A 8 -6.54 -1.63 -7.63
C GLY A 8 -5.71 -1.05 -6.49
N SER A 9 -6.39 -0.66 -5.40
CA SER A 9 -5.67 -0.23 -4.20
C SER A 9 -5.02 -1.40 -3.49
N VAL A 10 -3.87 -1.18 -2.86
CA VAL A 10 -3.15 -2.20 -2.10
C VAL A 10 -2.83 -1.67 -0.71
N SER A 11 -3.28 -2.38 0.32
CA SER A 11 -2.95 -2.07 1.71
C SER A 11 -1.55 -2.52 2.11
N THR A 12 -1.00 -1.94 3.17
CA THR A 12 0.27 -2.41 3.75
C THR A 12 0.20 -3.88 4.16
N ILE A 13 -0.98 -4.36 4.58
CA ILE A 13 -1.19 -5.76 4.99
C ILE A 13 -1.16 -6.67 3.75
N GLU A 14 -1.94 -6.37 2.71
CA GLU A 14 -1.94 -7.15 1.45
C GLU A 14 -0.56 -7.12 0.79
N ALA A 15 0.12 -5.97 0.82
CA ALA A 15 1.48 -5.89 0.30
C ALA A 15 2.48 -6.78 1.05
N ALA A 16 2.35 -6.88 2.37
CA ALA A 16 3.24 -7.71 3.18
C ALA A 16 2.89 -9.20 3.08
N LYS A 17 1.61 -9.56 3.04
CA LYS A 17 1.14 -10.96 3.05
C LYS A 17 1.06 -11.56 1.65
N ASP A 18 0.44 -10.87 0.71
CA ASP A 18 0.07 -11.43 -0.59
C ASP A 18 1.14 -11.16 -1.64
N LEU A 19 1.84 -10.02 -1.54
CA LEU A 19 2.92 -9.65 -2.46
C LEU A 19 4.32 -9.98 -1.93
N ASP A 20 4.41 -10.55 -0.73
CA ASP A 20 5.65 -10.88 -0.01
C ASP A 20 6.66 -9.71 0.05
N ILE A 21 6.15 -8.48 0.24
CA ILE A 21 6.99 -7.29 0.31
C ILE A 21 7.34 -7.01 1.76
N VAL A 22 8.60 -7.28 2.13
CA VAL A 22 9.13 -7.07 3.48
C VAL A 22 8.93 -5.64 4.00
N GLN A 23 9.08 -4.63 3.13
CA GLN A 23 8.94 -3.21 3.49
C GLN A 23 8.09 -2.45 2.46
N PRO A 24 6.74 -2.52 2.55
CA PRO A 24 5.86 -1.85 1.60
C PRO A 24 6.08 -0.33 1.51
N PRO A 25 6.24 0.43 2.62
CA PRO A 25 6.47 1.87 2.56
C PRO A 25 7.73 2.26 1.77
N SER A 26 8.83 1.50 1.94
CA SER A 26 10.09 1.70 1.21
C SER A 26 9.90 1.46 -0.29
N THR A 27 9.13 0.44 -0.66
CA THR A 27 8.79 0.15 -2.06
C THR A 27 7.96 1.29 -2.68
N ILE A 28 6.94 1.80 -1.98
CA ILE A 28 6.14 2.95 -2.43
C ILE A 28 7.01 4.20 -2.58
N ARG A 29 7.90 4.48 -1.62
CA ARG A 29 8.83 5.61 -1.69
C ARG A 29 9.72 5.51 -2.94
N ARG A 30 10.22 4.31 -3.27
CA ARG A 30 11.01 4.07 -4.49
C ARG A 30 10.19 4.28 -5.76
N LEU A 31 8.94 3.83 -5.80
CA LEU A 31 8.06 4.02 -6.95
C LEU A 31 7.74 5.51 -7.15
N ARG A 32 7.42 6.26 -6.09
CA ARG A 32 7.23 7.72 -6.19
C ARG A 32 8.45 8.44 -6.74
N LYS A 33 9.65 8.06 -6.30
CA LYS A 33 10.92 8.58 -6.86
C LYS A 33 11.10 8.28 -8.34
N LYS A 34 10.50 7.21 -8.85
CA LYS A 34 10.51 6.86 -10.29
C LYS A 34 9.45 7.61 -11.11
N GLY A 35 8.66 8.49 -10.50
CA GLY A 35 7.67 9.32 -11.21
C GLY A 35 6.21 8.85 -11.08
N PHE A 36 5.95 7.71 -10.44
CA PHE A 36 4.59 7.22 -10.22
C PHE A 36 3.86 8.09 -9.18
N GLU A 37 2.64 8.53 -9.49
CA GLU A 37 1.79 9.23 -8.51
C GLU A 37 0.99 8.18 -7.72
N ILE A 38 1.43 7.90 -6.50
CA ILE A 38 0.75 6.97 -5.59
C ILE A 38 0.30 7.72 -4.35
N ARG A 39 -1.00 7.74 -4.06
CA ARG A 39 -1.56 8.31 -2.83
C ARG A 39 -1.63 7.28 -1.72
N THR A 40 -1.57 7.75 -0.49
CA THR A 40 -1.71 6.92 0.71
C THR A 40 -2.93 7.40 1.49
N TYR A 41 -3.94 6.55 1.58
CA TYR A 41 -5.07 6.71 2.46
C TYR A 41 -4.83 5.90 3.72
N TRP A 42 -5.30 6.38 4.85
CA TRP A 42 -5.15 5.66 6.10
C TRP A 42 -6.50 5.17 6.56
N THR A 43 -6.58 3.88 6.83
CA THR A 43 -7.82 3.22 7.27
C THR A 43 -7.57 2.57 8.62
N LEU A 44 -8.53 2.67 9.53
CA LEU A 44 -8.52 1.91 10.76
C LEU A 44 -8.99 0.50 10.44
N ARG A 45 -8.14 -0.50 10.67
CA ARG A 45 -8.49 -1.91 10.54
C ARG A 45 -8.29 -2.59 11.89
N SER A 46 -9.29 -3.34 12.30
CA SER A 46 -9.15 -4.31 13.38
C SER A 46 -8.70 -5.62 12.75
N THR A 47 -7.55 -6.15 13.17
CA THR A 47 -7.07 -7.46 12.70
C THR A 47 -7.72 -8.60 13.48
N GLU A 48 -8.17 -8.35 14.71
CA GLU A 48 -8.75 -9.35 15.60
C GLU A 48 -9.85 -8.73 16.48
N PRO A 49 -10.92 -9.48 16.81
CA PRO A 49 -11.90 -9.06 17.81
C PRO A 49 -11.21 -8.79 19.16
N GLY A 50 -11.38 -7.58 19.71
CA GLY A 50 -10.82 -7.20 21.02
C GLY A 50 -9.47 -6.46 20.98
N ARG A 51 -8.82 -6.34 19.82
CA ARG A 51 -7.60 -5.52 19.67
C ARG A 51 -7.95 -4.13 19.14
N SER A 52 -7.36 -3.08 19.72
CA SER A 52 -7.55 -1.71 19.25
C SER A 52 -7.24 -1.62 17.74
N PRO A 53 -8.09 -0.94 16.95
CA PRO A 53 -7.84 -0.78 15.52
C PRO A 53 -6.49 -0.12 15.31
N HIS A 54 -5.68 -0.69 14.43
CA HIS A 54 -4.42 -0.07 14.03
C HIS A 54 -4.62 0.62 12.68
N ARG A 55 -3.83 1.67 12.49
CA ARG A 55 -3.85 2.44 11.26
C ARG A 55 -3.10 1.66 10.18
N VAL A 56 -3.80 1.27 9.14
CA VAL A 56 -3.24 0.58 7.97
C VAL A 56 -3.22 1.57 6.81
N ALA A 57 -2.10 1.61 6.10
CA ALA A 57 -2.00 2.42 4.89
C ALA A 57 -2.62 1.66 3.72
N ASN A 58 -3.40 2.36 2.90
CA ASN A 58 -3.92 1.89 1.62
C ASN A 58 -3.32 2.75 0.50
N TYR A 59 -2.64 2.11 -0.43
CA TYR A 59 -1.93 2.75 -1.52
C TYR A 59 -2.78 2.70 -2.79
N ILE A 60 -2.92 3.82 -3.48
CA ILE A 60 -3.70 3.94 -4.72
C ILE A 60 -2.84 4.59 -5.79
N LEU A 61 -2.74 3.94 -6.95
CA LEU A 61 -2.10 4.53 -8.13
C LEU A 61 -3.03 5.56 -8.75
N MET A 62 -2.59 6.79 -8.81
CA MET A 62 -3.30 7.90 -9.46
C MET A 62 -2.81 8.11 -10.89
N ARG A 63 -1.51 7.92 -11.12
CA ARG A 63 -0.87 8.14 -12.42
C ARG A 63 0.38 7.29 -12.59
N GLU A 64 0.56 6.75 -13.79
CA GLU A 64 1.78 6.05 -14.23
C GLU A 64 3.00 6.98 -14.31
N ALA A 65 4.20 6.40 -14.26
CA ALA A 65 5.43 7.12 -14.59
C ALA A 65 5.56 7.24 -16.12
N TYR A 66 5.92 8.43 -16.59
CA TYR A 66 6.26 8.72 -17.99
C TYR A 66 7.75 8.56 -18.24
#